data_AF-A0A5N7Z5C1-F1
#
_entry.id   AF-A0A5N7Z5C1-F1
#
_cell.length_a   1.000
_cell.length_b   1.000
_cell.length_c   1.000
_cell.angle_alpha   90.00
_cell.angle_beta   90.00
_cell.angle_gamma   90.00
#
_symmetry.space_group_name_H-M   'P 1'
#
loop_
_entity.id
_entity.type
_entity.pdbx_description
1 polymer ?
#
loop_
_entity_poly.entity_id
_entity_poly.type
_entity_poly.pdbx_seq_one_letter_code
_entity_poly.pdbx_strand_id
1 'polypeptide(L)' 'IRGEGLMLAPMTESPEITNKVIFKCQEKGLILFWLLFEGRAIRITPPLTLSNEEIEEGCGIIIEAMNEVMNEM' A
#
# COMPACT_ATOMS: atom_id res chain seq x y z
N ILE A 1 -8.37 -0.14 7.88
CA ILE A 1 -8.46 -0.41 6.42
C ILE A 1 -9.94 -0.32 6.02
N ARG A 2 -10.26 0.29 4.88
CA ARG A 2 -11.63 0.36 4.32
C ARG A 2 -11.66 -0.36 2.97
N GLY A 3 -12.82 -0.86 2.54
CA GLY A 3 -12.98 -1.46 1.21
C GLY A 3 -13.90 -2.67 1.20
N GLU A 4 -14.13 -3.21 -0.01
CA GLU A 4 -14.91 -4.42 -0.27
C GLU A 4 -14.20 -5.26 -1.33
N GLY A 5 -14.12 -6.58 -1.09
CA GLY A 5 -13.34 -7.48 -1.94
C GLY A 5 -11.87 -7.05 -2.06
N LEU A 6 -11.36 -6.98 -3.29
CA LEU A 6 -10.00 -6.53 -3.60
C LEU A 6 -9.90 -5.03 -3.94
N MET A 7 -10.94 -4.25 -3.64
CA MET A 7 -10.87 -2.78 -3.71
C MET A 7 -10.69 -2.22 -2.31
N LEU A 8 -9.43 -2.01 -1.91
CA LEU A 8 -9.05 -1.65 -0.55
C LEU A 8 -8.37 -0.28 -0.49
N ALA A 9 -8.59 0.41 0.63
CA ALA A 9 -8.03 1.72 0.96
C ALA A 9 -7.51 1.74 2.41
N PRO A 10 -6.28 1.24 2.67
CA PRO A 10 -5.56 1.56 3.89
C PRO A 10 -5.30 3.08 4.02
N MET A 11 -5.40 3.57 5.25
CA MET A 11 -5.28 4.98 5.60
C MET A 11 -4.05 5.16 6.50
N THR A 12 -3.20 6.14 6.20
CA THR A 12 -2.08 6.56 7.05
C THR A 12 -2.43 7.86 7.80
N GLU A 13 -1.58 8.28 8.74
CA GLU A 13 -1.86 9.46 9.56
C GLU A 13 -1.78 10.78 8.77
N SER A 14 -0.87 10.86 7.81
CA SER A 14 -0.66 12.03 6.95
C SER A 14 -0.40 11.63 5.49
N PRO A 15 -0.62 12.54 4.52
CA PRO A 15 -0.28 12.32 3.11
C PRO A 15 1.22 12.12 2.88
N GLU A 16 2.06 12.69 3.74
CA GLU A 16 3.50 12.50 3.67
C GLU A 16 3.89 11.05 3.96
N ILE A 17 3.26 10.42 4.96
CA ILE A 17 3.46 8.99 5.25
C ILE A 17 2.95 8.15 4.06
N THR A 18 1.80 8.50 3.48
CA THR A 18 1.28 7.81 2.28
C THR A 18 2.29 7.83 1.14
N ASN A 19 2.88 9.00 0.86
CA ASN A 19 3.91 9.16 -0.18
C ASN A 19 5.12 8.28 0.09
N LYS A 20 5.67 8.33 1.33
CA LYS A 20 6.84 7.53 1.70
C LYS A 20 6.58 6.03 1.53
N VAL A 21 5.41 5.55 1.99
CA VAL A 21 5.05 4.13 1.86
C VAL A 21 4.91 3.73 0.38
N ILE A 22 4.24 4.54 -0.45
CA ILE A 22 4.08 4.24 -1.89
C ILE A 22 5.44 4.17 -2.60
N PHE A 23 6.33 5.13 -2.35
CA PHE A 23 7.65 5.15 -2.99
C PHE A 23 8.53 3.99 -2.52
N LYS A 24 8.53 3.65 -1.23
CA LYS A 24 9.25 2.45 -0.75
C LYS A 24 8.70 1.15 -1.32
N CYS A 25 7.38 1.03 -1.46
CA CYS A 25 6.78 -0.12 -2.15
C CYS A 25 7.26 -0.17 -3.62
N GLN A 26 7.31 0.97 -4.30
CA GLN A 26 7.79 1.07 -5.68
C GLN A 26 9.25 0.63 -5.82
N GLU A 27 10.14 1.05 -4.91
CA GLU A 27 11.55 0.63 -4.87
C GLU A 27 11.69 -0.89 -4.69
N LYS A 28 10.76 -1.52 -3.97
CA LYS A 28 10.68 -2.97 -3.75
C LYS A 28 9.93 -3.73 -4.85
N GLY A 29 9.52 -3.05 -5.92
CA GLY A 29 8.86 -3.66 -7.08
C GLY A 29 7.33 -3.76 -6.98
N LEU A 30 6.70 -3.20 -5.94
CA LEU A 30 5.25 -3.17 -5.80
C LEU A 30 4.68 -1.78 -6.12
N ILE A 31 3.94 -1.68 -7.21
CA ILE A 31 3.32 -0.41 -7.64
C ILE A 31 1.97 -0.23 -6.92
N LEU A 32 1.87 0.81 -6.10
CA LEU A 32 0.65 1.26 -5.46
C LEU A 32 0.29 2.67 -5.90
N PHE A 33 -0.96 3.07 -5.72
CA PHE A 33 -1.45 4.38 -6.13
C PHE A 33 -2.14 5.12 -4.99
N TRP A 34 -2.18 6.44 -5.08
CA TRP A 34 -3.01 7.28 -4.22
C TRP A 34 -4.51 7.12 -4.51
N LEU A 35 -5.33 7.47 -3.54
CA LEU A 35 -6.74 7.76 -3.79
C LEU A 35 -6.91 9.23 -4.19
N LEU A 36 -7.52 9.47 -5.35
CA LEU A 36 -7.58 10.76 -6.07
C LEU A 36 -7.61 12.03 -5.20
N PHE A 37 -8.52 12.11 -4.22
CA PHE A 37 -8.72 13.31 -3.38
C PHE A 37 -8.39 13.08 -1.89
N GLU A 38 -8.17 11.84 -1.47
CA GLU A 38 -7.83 11.52 -0.07
C GLU A 38 -6.35 11.16 -0.04
N GLY A 39 -5.53 12.19 0.21
CA GLY A 39 -4.08 12.07 0.18
C GLY A 39 -3.50 11.13 1.24
N ARG A 40 -4.29 10.73 2.26
CA ARG A 40 -3.88 9.77 3.29
C ARG A 40 -4.16 8.31 2.92
N ALA A 41 -4.81 8.06 1.79
CA ALA A 41 -5.24 6.73 1.38
C ALA A 41 -4.33 6.16 0.29
N ILE A 42 -3.92 4.91 0.49
CA ILE A 42 -3.29 4.09 -0.54
C ILE A 42 -4.39 3.23 -1.17
N ARG A 43 -4.54 3.28 -2.49
CA ARG A 43 -5.47 2.45 -3.25
C ARG A 43 -4.80 1.13 -3.62
N ILE A 44 -5.36 0.04 -3.12
CA ILE A 44 -4.98 -1.33 -3.48
C ILE A 44 -6.13 -1.91 -4.32
N THR A 45 -5.87 -2.11 -5.61
CA THR A 45 -6.83 -2.68 -6.57
C THR A 45 -6.10 -3.65 -7.50
N PRO A 46 -5.62 -4.79 -6.99
CA PRO A 46 -4.93 -5.79 -7.80
C PRO A 46 -5.88 -6.45 -8.81
N PRO A 47 -5.33 -7.18 -9.80
CA PRO A 47 -6.11 -8.09 -10.64
C PRO A 47 -6.90 -9.11 -9.79
N LEU A 48 -8.12 -9.46 -10.20
CA LEU A 48 -8.94 -10.47 -9.52
C LEU A 48 -8.45 -11.92 -9.75
N THR A 49 -7.42 -12.08 -10.58
CA THR A 49 -6.85 -13.37 -10.97
C THR A 49 -5.56 -13.72 -10.23
N LEU A 50 -5.15 -12.90 -9.24
CA LEU A 50 -3.97 -13.20 -8.43
C LEU A 50 -4.15 -14.49 -7.63
N SER A 51 -3.05 -15.20 -7.45
CA SER A 51 -2.92 -16.32 -6.51
C SER A 51 -2.80 -15.82 -5.06
N ASN A 52 -2.98 -16.72 -4.09
CA ASN A 52 -2.78 -16.38 -2.68
C ASN A 52 -1.31 -16.08 -2.39
N GLU A 53 -0.38 -16.76 -3.07
CA GLU A 53 1.05 -16.55 -2.96
C GLU A 53 1.45 -15.13 -3.40
N GLU A 54 0.92 -14.64 -4.52
CA GLU A 54 1.15 -13.26 -4.98
C GLU A 54 0.53 -12.22 -4.02
N ILE A 55 -0.62 -12.55 -3.39
CA ILE A 55 -1.23 -11.69 -2.36
C ILE A 55 -0.32 -11.61 -1.14
N GLU A 56 0.21 -12.73 -0.66
CA GLU A 56 1.12 -12.79 0.49
C GLU A 56 2.42 -12.04 0.21
N GLU A 57 3.01 -12.21 -0.98
CA GLU A 57 4.20 -11.47 -1.40
C GLU A 57 3.95 -9.95 -1.41
N GLY A 58 2.87 -9.51 -2.06
CA GLY A 58 2.52 -8.10 -2.11
C GLY A 58 2.23 -7.51 -0.72
N CYS A 59 1.52 -8.24 0.14
CA CYS A 59 1.29 -7.83 1.52
C CYS A 59 2.60 -7.75 2.32
N GLY A 60 3.53 -8.68 2.10
CA GLY A 60 4.85 -8.68 2.72
C GLY A 60 5.64 -7.41 2.38
N ILE A 61 5.67 -7.02 1.11
CA ILE A 61 6.34 -5.79 0.65
C ILE A 61 5.71 -4.55 1.32
N ILE A 62 4.36 -4.49 1.41
CA ILE A 62 3.66 -3.37 2.06
C ILE A 62 4.07 -3.27 3.54
N ILE A 63 4.06 -4.40 4.27
CA ILE A 63 4.40 -4.44 5.69
C ILE A 63 5.85 -4.01 5.89
N GLU A 64 6.78 -4.50 5.06
CA GLU A 64 8.19 -4.13 5.11
C GLU A 64 8.38 -2.62 4.89
N ALA A 65 7.75 -2.06 3.84
CA ALA A 65 7.80 -0.63 3.56
C ALA A 65 7.22 0.20 4.72
N MET A 66 6.09 -0.21 5.32
CA MET A 66 5.50 0.49 6.46
C MET A 66 6.39 0.44 7.71
N ASN A 67 7.04 -0.69 7.99
CA ASN A 67 7.97 -0.83 9.11
C ASN A 67 9.21 0.07 8.92
N GLU A 68 9.75 0.17 7.71
CA GLU A 68 10.84 1.09 7.42
C GLU A 68 10.43 2.55 7.64
N VAL A 69 9.28 2.98 7.12
CA VAL A 69 8.78 4.35 7.35
C VAL A 69 8.62 4.62 8.84
N MET A 70 8.08 3.67 9.59
CA MET A 70 7.89 3.81 11.04
C MET A 70 9.22 3.93 11.80
N ASN A 71 10.27 3.24 11.36
CA ASN A 71 11.60 3.30 12.00
C ASN A 71 12.40 4.57 11.62
N GLU A 72 12.04 5.25 10.53
CA GLU A 72 12.64 6.51 10.09
C GLU A 72 12.00 7.75 10.76
N MET A 73 10.89 7.58 11.48
CA MET A 73 10.18 8.62 12.22
C MET A 73 10.67 8.73 13.66
#